data_AF-A0A7J4DS35-F1
#
_entry.id   AF-A0A7J4DS35-F1
#
_cell.length_a   1.000
_cell.length_b   1.000
_cell.length_c   1.000
_cell.angle_alpha   90.00
_cell.angle_beta   90.00
_cell.angle_gamma   90.00
#
_symmetry.space_group_name_H-M   'P 1'
#
loop_
_entity.id
_entity.type
_entity.pdbx_description
1 polymer ?
#
loop_
_entity_poly.entity_id
_entity_poly.type
_entity_poly.pdbx_seq_one_letter_code
_entity_poly.pdbx_strand_id
1 'polypeptide(L)'
;MSPASGEIQEPFMVEDADYIIVTMGAISGTAKAAALRLRKEGIKAGVLKIRVYRPFPADVVAKYLERAKAVGVLDKAVLFGSTVEGPLAMDVIATLYTRDIRVPFASFVHGLGGRDIYVKEVVDMFKYLEKLASKGKSERETIYVGVKE
;
A
#
# COMPACT_ATOMS: atom_id res chain seq x y z
N MET A 1 -1.16 3.13 -28.03
CA MET A 1 -0.17 2.11 -27.63
C MET A 1 -0.24 2.03 -26.11
N SER A 2 -0.67 0.89 -25.54
CA SER A 2 -0.63 0.73 -24.07
C SER A 2 0.84 0.76 -23.66
N PRO A 3 1.25 1.59 -22.67
CA PRO A 3 2.63 1.59 -22.21
C PRO A 3 3.04 0.19 -21.74
N ALA A 4 4.33 -0.13 -21.81
CA ALA A 4 4.82 -1.40 -21.29
C ALA A 4 4.51 -1.46 -19.79
N SER A 5 4.12 -2.63 -19.28
CA SER A 5 3.62 -2.75 -17.89
C SER A 5 4.60 -2.24 -16.82
N GLY A 6 5.91 -2.30 -17.05
CA GLY A 6 6.92 -1.76 -16.11
C GLY A 6 7.02 -0.23 -16.07
N GLU A 7 6.44 0.47 -17.05
CA GLU A 7 6.47 1.94 -17.13
C GLU A 7 5.38 2.57 -16.25
N ILE A 8 4.26 1.86 -16.06
CA ILE A 8 3.06 2.34 -15.36
C ILE A 8 3.11 1.98 -13.86
N GLN A 9 3.72 0.84 -13.54
CA GLN A 9 3.91 0.36 -12.17
C GLN A 9 5.23 -0.40 -12.04
N GLU A 10 5.69 -0.55 -10.81
CA GLU A 10 6.88 -1.29 -10.47
C GLU A 10 6.56 -2.29 -9.34
N PRO A 11 6.28 -3.55 -9.69
CA PRO A 11 6.11 -4.62 -8.71
C PRO A 11 7.45 -4.99 -8.08
N PHE A 12 7.43 -5.37 -6.80
CA PHE A 12 8.57 -5.90 -6.09
C PHE A 12 8.13 -7.02 -5.14
N MET A 13 8.46 -8.27 -5.48
CA MET A 13 8.11 -9.47 -4.70
C MET A 13 6.60 -9.59 -4.43
N VAL A 14 5.76 -9.34 -5.43
CA VAL A 14 4.29 -9.30 -5.29
C VAL A 14 3.62 -10.59 -5.76
N GLU A 15 4.32 -11.42 -6.53
CA GLU A 15 3.79 -12.59 -7.21
C GLU A 15 3.27 -13.66 -6.24
N ASP A 16 3.93 -13.79 -5.10
CA ASP A 16 3.60 -14.72 -4.02
C ASP A 16 3.29 -14.00 -2.70
N ALA A 17 3.11 -12.66 -2.72
CA ALA A 17 2.94 -11.87 -1.51
C ALA A 17 1.58 -12.11 -0.84
N ASP A 18 1.61 -12.40 0.45
CA ASP A 18 0.43 -12.40 1.31
C ASP A 18 0.05 -10.97 1.70
N TYR A 19 1.02 -10.07 1.83
CA TYR A 19 0.79 -8.68 2.24
C TYR A 19 1.44 -7.73 1.24
N ILE A 20 0.66 -6.83 0.66
CA ILE A 20 1.15 -5.88 -0.34
C ILE A 20 1.01 -4.47 0.20
N ILE A 21 2.11 -3.70 0.16
CA ILE A 21 2.07 -2.26 0.36
C ILE A 21 2.12 -1.56 -1.00
N VAL A 22 1.09 -0.75 -1.29
CA VAL A 22 1.01 0.13 -2.45
C VAL A 22 1.61 1.48 -2.10
N THR A 23 2.48 2.00 -2.96
CA THR A 23 3.23 3.24 -2.73
C THR A 23 3.31 4.10 -3.98
N MET A 24 3.68 5.36 -3.80
CA MET A 24 4.09 6.26 -4.88
C MET A 24 5.31 7.09 -4.43
N GLY A 25 6.24 7.35 -5.35
CA GLY A 25 7.41 8.19 -5.07
C GLY A 25 8.50 7.51 -4.22
N ALA A 26 9.28 8.31 -3.49
CA ALA A 26 10.54 7.89 -2.85
C ALA A 26 10.37 6.87 -1.70
N ILE A 27 9.23 6.89 -1.00
CA ILE A 27 8.92 5.94 0.08
C ILE A 27 9.02 4.47 -0.36
N SER A 28 8.83 4.21 -1.66
CA SER A 28 8.96 2.89 -2.25
C SER A 28 10.31 2.23 -1.91
N GLY A 29 11.41 2.99 -1.81
CA GLY A 29 12.71 2.45 -1.43
C GLY A 29 12.72 1.87 -0.01
N THR A 30 12.21 2.64 0.94
CA THR A 30 12.04 2.23 2.34
C THR A 30 11.10 1.03 2.47
N ALA A 31 9.99 1.04 1.72
CA ALA A 31 9.03 -0.08 1.72
C ALA A 31 9.65 -1.37 1.19
N LYS A 32 10.47 -1.31 0.12
CA LYS A 32 11.19 -2.48 -0.40
C LYS A 32 12.20 -3.03 0.60
N ALA A 33 12.92 -2.16 1.31
CA ALA A 33 13.84 -2.57 2.37
C ALA A 33 13.09 -3.27 3.52
N ALA A 34 11.91 -2.77 3.90
CA ALA A 34 11.05 -3.41 4.89
C ALA A 34 10.55 -4.78 4.42
N ALA A 35 10.08 -4.88 3.17
CA ALA A 35 9.65 -6.15 2.58
C ALA A 35 10.78 -7.18 2.55
N LEU A 36 12.00 -6.80 2.13
CA LEU A 36 13.18 -7.66 2.16
C LEU A 36 13.51 -8.17 3.56
N ARG A 37 13.41 -7.31 4.58
CA ARG A 37 13.62 -7.71 5.97
C ARG A 37 12.59 -8.76 6.41
N LEU A 38 11.31 -8.51 6.16
CA LEU A 38 10.23 -9.43 6.51
C LEU A 38 10.30 -10.75 5.75
N ARG A 39 10.75 -10.73 4.50
CA ARG A 39 11.00 -11.95 3.71
C ARG A 39 12.05 -12.86 4.35
N LYS A 40 13.09 -12.29 4.97
CA LYS A 40 14.08 -13.07 5.75
C LYS A 40 13.48 -13.69 7.01
N GLU A 41 12.39 -13.11 7.52
CA GLU A 41 11.63 -13.62 8.67
C GLU A 41 10.51 -14.60 8.24
N GLY A 42 10.44 -14.96 6.95
CA GLY A 42 9.44 -15.90 6.40
C GLY A 42 8.09 -15.25 6.05
N ILE A 43 7.95 -13.95 6.21
CA ILE A 43 6.72 -13.21 5.89
C ILE A 43 6.73 -12.83 4.42
N LYS A 44 5.68 -13.23 3.68
CA LYS A 44 5.54 -12.97 2.25
C LYS A 44 5.09 -11.52 1.96
N ALA A 45 5.97 -10.56 2.23
CA ALA A 45 5.74 -9.14 1.98
C ALA A 45 6.11 -8.73 0.54
N GLY A 46 5.27 -7.91 -0.08
CA GLY A 46 5.48 -7.33 -1.41
C GLY A 46 5.20 -5.83 -1.45
N VAL A 47 5.74 -5.15 -2.46
CA VAL A 47 5.53 -3.71 -2.68
C VAL A 47 5.10 -3.47 -4.12
N LEU A 48 4.01 -2.73 -4.30
CA LEU A 48 3.56 -2.26 -5.60
C LEU A 48 3.73 -0.74 -5.67
N LYS A 49 4.71 -0.27 -6.44
CA LYS A 49 4.89 1.16 -6.67
C LYS A 49 4.12 1.61 -7.90
N ILE A 50 3.28 2.62 -7.75
CA ILE A 50 2.62 3.31 -8.87
C ILE A 50 3.60 4.32 -9.47
N ARG A 51 3.80 4.28 -10.79
CA ARG A 51 4.67 5.22 -11.54
C ARG A 51 3.83 6.25 -12.30
N VAL A 52 2.74 5.81 -12.92
CA VAL A 52 1.77 6.68 -13.59
C VAL A 52 0.50 6.71 -12.76
N TYR A 53 0.23 7.87 -12.13
CA TYR A 53 -0.94 8.02 -11.26
C TYR A 53 -2.22 8.33 -12.05
N ARG A 54 -2.11 9.07 -13.16
CA ARG A 54 -3.24 9.43 -14.03
C ARG A 54 -2.91 9.19 -15.50
N PRO A 55 -3.77 8.47 -16.25
CA PRO A 55 -4.93 7.71 -15.76
C PRO A 55 -4.51 6.62 -14.76
N PHE A 56 -5.36 6.35 -13.75
CA PHE A 56 -5.01 5.40 -12.69
C PHE A 56 -5.09 3.95 -13.22
N PRO A 57 -4.07 3.11 -12.99
CA PRO A 57 -3.99 1.78 -13.59
C PRO A 57 -4.79 0.74 -12.80
N ALA A 58 -6.11 0.93 -12.71
CA ALA A 58 -7.00 0.12 -11.88
C ALA A 58 -6.90 -1.39 -12.17
N ASP A 59 -6.92 -1.81 -13.44
CA ASP A 59 -6.91 -3.24 -13.82
C ASP A 59 -5.62 -3.94 -13.42
N VAL A 60 -4.50 -3.22 -13.55
CA VAL A 60 -3.19 -3.71 -13.12
C VAL A 60 -3.15 -3.84 -11.61
N VAL A 61 -3.59 -2.81 -10.89
CA VAL A 61 -3.60 -2.81 -9.42
C VAL A 61 -4.45 -3.98 -8.92
N ALA A 62 -5.66 -4.13 -9.45
CA ALA A 62 -6.58 -5.22 -9.12
C ALA A 62 -5.92 -6.61 -9.26
N LYS A 63 -5.24 -6.86 -10.39
CA LYS A 63 -4.55 -8.14 -10.65
C LYS A 63 -3.51 -8.51 -9.59
N TYR A 64 -2.82 -7.53 -9.01
CA TYR A 64 -1.85 -7.80 -7.95
C TYR A 64 -2.53 -7.95 -6.59
N LEU A 65 -3.51 -7.11 -6.30
CA LEU A 65 -4.13 -7.05 -4.97
C LEU A 65 -5.12 -8.18 -4.69
N GLU A 66 -5.74 -8.78 -5.72
CA GLU A 66 -6.70 -9.88 -5.56
C GLU A 66 -6.11 -11.13 -4.86
N ARG A 67 -4.79 -11.28 -4.90
CA ARG A 67 -4.07 -12.44 -4.34
C ARG A 67 -3.57 -12.20 -2.92
N ALA A 68 -3.58 -10.95 -2.46
CA ALA A 68 -3.11 -10.59 -1.14
C ALA A 68 -4.14 -10.95 -0.07
N LYS A 69 -3.66 -11.26 1.13
CA LYS A 69 -4.48 -11.42 2.34
C LYS A 69 -4.82 -10.08 3.00
N ALA A 70 -3.97 -9.07 2.82
CA ALA A 70 -4.25 -7.69 3.20
C ALA A 70 -3.38 -6.70 2.43
N VAL A 71 -3.88 -5.46 2.27
CA VAL A 71 -3.23 -4.38 1.50
C VAL A 71 -3.01 -3.15 2.35
N GLY A 72 -1.82 -2.58 2.33
CA GLY A 72 -1.53 -1.26 2.89
C GLY A 72 -1.34 -0.24 1.78
N VAL A 73 -1.75 0.99 1.98
CA VAL A 73 -1.48 2.09 1.03
C VAL A 73 -0.81 3.23 1.75
N LEU A 74 0.35 3.67 1.26
CA LEU A 74 1.13 4.76 1.85
C LEU A 74 0.98 6.03 1.03
N ASP A 75 0.47 7.07 1.67
CA ASP A 75 0.29 8.40 1.13
C ASP A 75 1.17 9.41 1.86
N LYS A 76 1.91 10.23 1.09
CA LYS A 76 2.54 11.46 1.60
C LYS A 76 1.68 12.69 1.24
N ALA A 77 0.38 12.57 1.46
CA ALA A 77 -0.63 13.57 1.15
C ALA A 77 -1.88 13.30 1.99
N VAL A 78 -2.72 14.32 2.16
CA VAL A 78 -3.98 14.24 2.91
C VAL A 78 -5.11 14.82 2.06
N LEU A 79 -6.19 14.07 1.92
CA LEU A 79 -7.46 14.43 1.33
C LEU A 79 -8.44 14.78 2.45
N PHE A 80 -8.36 16.02 2.93
CA PHE A 80 -9.15 16.50 4.07
C PHE A 80 -10.66 16.34 3.83
N GLY A 81 -11.36 15.85 4.86
CA GLY A 81 -12.82 15.63 4.82
C GLY A 81 -13.26 14.30 4.21
N SER A 82 -12.31 13.46 3.77
CA SER A 82 -12.59 12.07 3.36
C SER A 82 -12.57 11.13 4.58
N THR A 83 -13.32 10.03 4.52
CA THR A 83 -13.26 8.98 5.56
C THR A 83 -11.92 8.25 5.56
N VAL A 84 -11.33 8.09 4.37
CA VAL A 84 -9.94 7.63 4.19
C VAL A 84 -9.20 8.75 3.49
N GLU A 85 -8.19 9.29 4.15
CA GLU A 85 -7.59 10.57 3.80
C GLU A 85 -6.39 10.43 2.86
N GLY A 86 -5.95 9.21 2.55
CA GLY A 86 -4.93 8.99 1.52
C GLY A 86 -5.52 9.06 0.10
N PRO A 87 -5.09 9.98 -0.80
CA PRO A 87 -5.61 10.03 -2.16
C PRO A 87 -5.30 8.76 -2.98
N LEU A 88 -4.10 8.18 -2.84
CA LEU A 88 -3.79 6.90 -3.47
C LEU A 88 -4.62 5.77 -2.85
N ALA A 89 -4.79 5.79 -1.52
CA ALA A 89 -5.63 4.83 -0.83
C ALA A 89 -7.06 4.84 -1.37
N MET A 90 -7.64 6.01 -1.63
CA MET A 90 -8.99 6.14 -2.19
C MET A 90 -9.12 5.51 -3.58
N ASP A 91 -8.16 5.74 -4.48
CA ASP A 91 -8.16 5.10 -5.81
C ASP A 91 -8.00 3.56 -5.72
N VAL A 92 -7.17 3.08 -4.80
CA VAL A 92 -7.00 1.65 -4.53
C VAL A 92 -8.30 1.05 -3.99
N ILE A 93 -8.95 1.68 -3.00
CA ILE A 93 -10.21 1.22 -2.42
C ILE A 93 -11.33 1.21 -3.46
N ALA A 94 -11.44 2.26 -4.28
CA ALA A 94 -12.38 2.31 -5.39
C ALA A 94 -12.11 1.19 -6.41
N THR A 95 -10.85 0.88 -6.69
CA THR A 95 -10.47 -0.26 -7.54
C THR A 95 -10.90 -1.59 -6.94
N LEU A 96 -10.62 -1.82 -5.65
CA LEU A 96 -11.05 -3.05 -4.96
C LEU A 96 -12.57 -3.20 -5.01
N TYR A 97 -13.30 -2.12 -4.73
CA TYR A 97 -14.76 -2.12 -4.75
C TYR A 97 -15.33 -2.38 -6.16
N THR A 98 -14.87 -1.64 -7.16
CA THR A 98 -15.38 -1.74 -8.55
C THR A 98 -14.95 -3.01 -9.29
N ARG A 99 -14.01 -3.78 -8.72
CA ARG A 99 -13.59 -5.09 -9.22
C ARG A 99 -14.08 -6.25 -8.35
N ASP A 100 -14.93 -5.97 -7.36
CA ASP A 100 -15.45 -6.90 -6.35
C ASP A 100 -14.37 -7.72 -5.63
N ILE A 101 -13.20 -7.10 -5.39
CA ILE A 101 -12.10 -7.69 -4.64
C ILE A 101 -12.30 -7.40 -3.15
N ARG A 102 -12.48 -8.46 -2.36
CA ARG A 102 -12.71 -8.39 -0.92
C ARG A 102 -11.44 -8.68 -0.14
N VAL A 103 -10.49 -7.75 -0.17
CA VAL A 103 -9.25 -7.82 0.61
C VAL A 103 -9.25 -6.77 1.73
N PRO A 104 -8.94 -7.13 2.99
CA PRO A 104 -8.72 -6.17 4.06
C PRO A 104 -7.66 -5.14 3.66
N PHE A 105 -7.91 -3.87 3.97
CA PHE A 105 -6.95 -2.80 3.66
C PHE A 105 -6.70 -1.86 4.84
N ALA A 106 -5.60 -1.11 4.77
CA ALA A 106 -5.31 0.04 5.62
C ALA A 106 -4.69 1.20 4.82
N SER A 107 -5.07 2.43 5.16
CA SER A 107 -4.46 3.66 4.66
C SER A 107 -3.48 4.20 5.71
N PHE A 108 -2.27 4.52 5.28
CA PHE A 108 -1.23 5.11 6.12
C PHE A 108 -0.81 6.45 5.52
N VAL A 109 -0.96 7.52 6.30
CA VAL A 109 -0.43 8.83 5.96
C VAL A 109 0.88 9.05 6.69
N HIS A 110 1.92 9.44 5.96
CA HIS A 110 3.26 9.59 6.51
C HIS A 110 3.97 10.85 6.01
N GLY A 111 5.09 11.18 6.64
CA GLY A 111 6.04 12.18 6.15
C GLY A 111 5.50 13.60 6.01
N LEU A 112 4.38 13.90 6.67
CA LEU A 112 3.81 15.25 6.73
C LEU A 112 4.79 16.20 7.43
N GLY A 113 4.88 17.42 6.90
CA GLY A 113 5.84 18.42 7.39
C GLY A 113 7.30 18.07 7.12
N GLY A 114 7.58 17.21 6.13
CA GLY A 114 8.94 16.83 5.74
C GLY A 114 9.60 15.81 6.67
N ARG A 115 8.84 15.20 7.59
CA ARG A 115 9.36 14.19 8.52
C ARG A 115 9.80 12.94 7.77
N ASP A 116 10.84 12.31 8.32
CA ASP A 116 11.33 11.03 7.84
C ASP A 116 10.40 9.89 8.23
N ILE A 117 10.54 8.81 7.49
CA ILE A 117 9.90 7.52 7.71
C ILE A 117 10.96 6.45 7.48
N TYR A 118 11.19 5.63 8.49
CA TYR A 118 12.23 4.63 8.45
C TYR A 118 11.65 3.25 8.13
N VAL A 119 12.57 2.31 7.89
CA VAL A 119 12.22 0.93 7.57
C VAL A 119 11.41 0.30 8.71
N LYS A 120 11.67 0.69 9.97
CA LYS A 120 10.96 0.16 11.14
C LYS A 120 9.46 0.46 11.07
N GLU A 121 9.07 1.70 10.77
CA GLU A 121 7.65 2.06 10.69
C GLU A 121 6.95 1.26 9.59
N VAL A 122 7.60 1.06 8.44
CA VAL A 122 7.00 0.28 7.34
C VAL A 122 6.92 -1.21 7.68
N VAL A 123 7.88 -1.76 8.44
CA VAL A 123 7.78 -3.12 9.01
C VAL A 123 6.57 -3.24 9.93
N ASP A 124 6.35 -2.24 10.79
CA ASP A 124 5.20 -2.22 11.71
C ASP A 124 3.88 -2.12 10.93
N MET A 125 3.83 -1.41 9.80
CA MET A 125 2.67 -1.40 8.90
C MET A 125 2.38 -2.77 8.29
N PHE A 126 3.39 -3.50 7.80
CA PHE A 126 3.18 -4.87 7.32
C PHE A 126 2.65 -5.80 8.41
N LYS A 127 3.19 -5.70 9.64
CA LYS A 127 2.67 -6.46 10.79
C LYS A 127 1.23 -6.07 11.15
N TYR A 128 0.85 -4.82 10.90
CA TYR A 128 -0.54 -4.38 11.01
C TYR A 128 -1.44 -5.09 10.00
N LEU A 129 -0.99 -5.22 8.74
CA LEU A 129 -1.73 -5.94 7.70
C LEU A 129 -1.97 -7.42 8.05
N GLU A 130 -0.99 -8.09 8.66
CA GLU A 130 -1.16 -9.46 9.17
C GLU A 130 -2.28 -9.55 10.23
N LYS A 131 -2.37 -8.56 11.12
CA LYS A 131 -3.47 -8.48 12.10
C LYS A 131 -4.82 -8.20 11.47
N LEU A 132 -4.88 -7.43 10.39
CA LEU A 132 -6.14 -7.19 9.65
C LEU A 132 -6.58 -8.44 8.89
N ALA A 133 -5.65 -9.13 8.24
CA ALA A 133 -5.90 -10.37 7.53
C ALA A 133 -6.50 -11.44 8.45
N SER A 134 -5.95 -11.61 9.66
CA SER A 134 -6.48 -12.59 10.63
C SER A 134 -7.89 -12.25 11.15
N LYS A 135 -8.26 -10.96 11.12
CA LYS A 135 -9.61 -10.49 11.50
C LYS A 135 -10.59 -10.43 10.33
N GLY A 136 -10.11 -10.45 9.09
CA GLY A 136 -10.92 -10.29 7.88
C GLY A 136 -11.61 -8.92 7.77
N LYS A 137 -11.08 -7.87 8.41
CA LYS A 137 -11.69 -6.53 8.43
C LYS A 137 -10.68 -5.47 8.02
N SER A 138 -11.09 -4.56 7.15
CA SER A 138 -10.31 -3.36 6.81
C SER A 138 -10.28 -2.37 7.96
N GLU A 139 -9.19 -1.62 8.04
CA GLU A 139 -9.13 -0.38 8.80
C GLU A 139 -9.99 0.68 8.08
N ARG A 140 -10.85 1.36 8.84
CA ARG A 140 -11.80 2.34 8.29
C ARG A 140 -11.30 3.79 8.43
N GLU A 141 -10.30 4.01 9.26
CA GLU A 141 -9.69 5.32 9.47
C GLU A 141 -8.26 5.37 8.95
N THR A 142 -7.80 6.53 8.51
CA THR A 142 -6.41 6.69 8.11
C THR A 142 -5.50 6.66 9.34
N ILE A 143 -4.48 5.81 9.29
CA ILE A 143 -3.45 5.73 10.32
C ILE A 143 -2.35 6.75 10.01
N TYR A 144 -2.20 7.74 10.88
CA TYR A 144 -1.11 8.70 10.77
C TYR A 144 0.17 8.16 11.40
N VAL A 145 1.26 8.23 10.64
CA VAL A 145 2.56 7.67 11.03
C VAL A 145 3.57 8.79 11.17
N GLY A 146 4.23 8.82 12.34
CA GLY A 146 5.25 9.83 12.63
C GLY A 146 4.70 11.23 12.90
N VAL A 147 3.39 11.34 13.15
CA VAL A 147 2.80 12.53 13.77
C VAL A 147 2.85 12.35 15.29
N LYS A 148 3.31 13.38 16.01
CA LYS A 148 3.01 13.52 17.44
C LYS A 148 1.82 14.44 17.54
N GLU A 149 0.93 14.15 18.49
CA GLU A 149 -0.06 15.11 18.99
C GLU A 149 0.61 16.42 19.42
#